data_AF-A0AAE4JIC8-F1
#
_entry.id   AF-A0AAE4JIC8-F1
#
_cell.length_a   1.000
_cell.length_b   1.000
_cell.length_c   1.000
_cell.angle_alpha   90.00
_cell.angle_beta   90.00
_cell.angle_gamma   90.00
#
_symmetry.space_group_name_H-M   'P 1'
#
loop_
_entity.id
_entity.type
_entity.pdbx_description
1 polymer ?
#
loop_
_entity_poly.entity_id
_entity_poly.type
_entity_poly.pdbx_seq_one_letter_code
_entity_poly.pdbx_strand_id
1 'polypeptide(L)'
;MPPSTAETAAERSGDPLFALVAGLYVALLAIAPTAFAVARLVSGDPAVLYGTVLATVTVGTGLGWWATVRFGSFPYRLGATRARWVPGLVGLGYAFAGLLSLGWAGVFGVLAMFSGMGAMALGSVSGVMARTRYIDALLADSERHCVFTAGWPSAARNRLLALVLPLWAVSAAGFASVFVAPGLWPLTFAQILFPVGVGIFMQSEPREYAVTAEGLEQRLPVARRLLPWTQYTGYTRTADALVVHRSRWFDSRFALADLADPDAVEAALARYLPAT
;
A
#
# COMPACT_ATOMS: atom_id res chain seq x y z
N MET A 1 -31.30 33.53 3.27
CA MET A 1 -30.10 33.92 2.51
C MET A 1 -28.86 33.60 3.35
N PRO A 2 -28.02 32.63 2.95
CA PRO A 2 -26.61 32.53 3.34
C PRO A 2 -25.79 33.59 2.53
N PRO A 3 -24.48 33.86 2.72
CA PRO A 3 -23.34 32.97 3.06
C PRO A 3 -22.42 33.58 4.16
N SER A 4 -21.30 33.05 4.67
CA SER A 4 -20.18 32.36 4.05
C SER A 4 -19.27 31.77 5.15
N THR A 5 -19.20 30.45 5.22
CA THR A 5 -17.96 29.73 5.56
C THR A 5 -17.81 28.72 4.43
N ALA A 6 -17.40 29.08 3.21
CA ALA A 6 -16.10 29.65 2.91
C ALA A 6 -15.11 29.50 4.09
N GLU A 7 -14.97 28.27 4.59
CA GLU A 7 -13.60 27.75 4.66
C GLU A 7 -13.05 27.98 3.26
N THR A 8 -12.42 29.16 3.10
CA THR A 8 -11.42 29.41 2.09
C THR A 8 -10.71 28.09 1.92
N ALA A 9 -10.85 27.51 0.73
CA ALA A 9 -9.97 26.50 0.23
C ALA A 9 -8.56 27.03 0.48
N ALA A 10 -8.01 26.72 1.67
CA ALA A 10 -6.65 26.99 1.98
C ALA A 10 -5.94 26.26 0.86
N GLU A 11 -5.27 27.01 0.00
CA GLU A 11 -4.30 26.49 -0.93
C GLU A 11 -3.57 25.40 -0.15
N ARG A 12 -3.82 24.13 -0.49
CA ARG A 12 -3.29 22.99 0.26
C ARG A 12 -1.78 23.04 0.07
N SER A 13 -1.11 23.82 0.91
CA SER A 13 0.32 23.89 1.07
C SER A 13 0.80 22.45 1.19
N GLY A 14 1.69 22.05 0.28
CA GLY A 14 2.01 20.65 0.02
C GLY A 14 2.15 19.82 1.30
N ASP A 15 1.51 18.65 1.32
CA ASP A 15 1.51 17.76 2.48
C ASP A 15 2.96 17.37 2.86
N PRO A 16 3.45 17.85 4.01
CA PRO A 16 4.85 17.71 4.42
C PRO A 16 5.24 16.25 4.62
N LEU A 17 4.30 15.38 4.99
CA LEU A 17 4.58 13.98 5.24
C LEU A 17 4.93 13.25 3.94
N PHE A 18 4.24 13.57 2.84
CA PHE A 18 4.58 12.99 1.54
C PHE A 18 5.87 13.56 0.95
N ALA A 19 6.11 14.85 1.14
CA ALA A 19 7.37 15.47 0.74
C ALA A 19 8.56 14.81 1.47
N LEU A 20 8.40 14.53 2.77
CA LEU A 20 9.37 13.80 3.59
C LEU A 20 9.58 12.37 3.08
N VAL A 21 8.50 11.61 2.85
CA VAL A 21 8.57 10.22 2.37
C VAL A 21 9.24 10.14 0.99
N ALA A 22 8.90 11.06 0.08
CA ALA A 22 9.52 11.14 -1.24
C ALA A 22 11.02 11.53 -1.14
N GLY A 23 11.35 12.46 -0.24
CA GLY A 23 12.74 12.82 0.09
C GLY A 23 13.56 11.63 0.58
N LEU A 24 13.07 10.93 1.59
CA LEU A 24 13.71 9.75 2.14
C LEU A 24 13.87 8.63 1.10
N TYR A 25 12.88 8.45 0.22
CA TYR A 25 12.98 7.52 -0.89
C TYR A 25 14.16 7.84 -1.83
N VAL A 26 14.31 9.10 -2.23
CA VAL A 26 15.43 9.56 -3.07
C VAL A 26 16.76 9.40 -2.35
N ALA A 27 16.82 9.78 -1.07
CA ALA A 27 18.00 9.58 -0.23
C ALA A 27 18.44 8.12 -0.21
N LEU A 28 17.53 7.18 0.06
CA LEU A 28 17.84 5.76 0.14
C LEU A 28 18.43 5.23 -1.17
N LEU A 29 17.87 5.59 -2.33
CA LEU A 29 18.42 5.19 -3.62
C LEU A 29 19.82 5.78 -3.90
N ALA A 30 20.15 6.93 -3.30
CA ALA A 30 21.42 7.61 -3.49
C ALA A 30 22.53 7.15 -2.53
N ILE A 31 22.19 6.54 -1.38
CA ILE A 31 23.19 6.16 -0.35
C ILE A 31 24.28 5.25 -0.91
N ALA A 32 23.92 4.12 -1.52
CA ALA A 32 24.94 3.17 -1.96
C ALA A 32 25.81 3.69 -3.13
N PRO A 33 25.28 4.34 -4.19
CA PRO A 33 26.12 4.85 -5.28
C PRO A 33 27.03 5.99 -4.81
N THR A 34 26.54 6.88 -3.93
CA THR A 34 27.37 7.98 -3.41
C THR A 34 28.48 7.46 -2.49
N ALA A 35 28.17 6.56 -1.56
CA ALA A 35 29.17 5.95 -0.69
C ALA A 35 30.21 5.15 -1.50
N PHE A 36 29.77 4.40 -2.52
CA PHE A 36 30.67 3.67 -3.40
C PHE A 36 31.57 4.61 -4.22
N ALA A 37 31.00 5.69 -4.78
CA ALA A 37 31.76 6.68 -5.54
C ALA A 37 32.82 7.38 -4.66
N VAL A 38 32.46 7.79 -3.44
CA VAL A 38 33.40 8.42 -2.50
C VAL A 38 34.49 7.44 -2.08
N ALA A 39 34.15 6.19 -1.79
CA ALA A 39 35.13 5.15 -1.45
C ALA A 39 36.15 4.93 -2.57
N ARG A 40 35.72 5.06 -3.83
CA ARG A 40 36.56 4.84 -5.01
C ARG A 40 37.36 6.06 -5.45
N LEU A 41 36.81 7.26 -5.30
CA LEU A 41 37.35 8.49 -5.88
C LEU A 41 37.99 9.43 -4.84
N VAL A 42 37.65 9.28 -3.56
CA VAL A 42 38.05 10.23 -2.51
C VAL A 42 38.82 9.51 -1.39
N SER A 43 38.14 8.65 -0.62
CA SER A 43 38.74 7.95 0.52
C SER A 43 37.89 6.78 0.99
N GLY A 44 38.55 5.69 1.37
CA GLY A 44 37.94 4.54 2.06
C GLY A 44 37.86 4.69 3.58
N ASP A 45 38.24 5.84 4.14
CA ASP A 45 38.17 6.13 5.57
C ASP A 45 36.71 6.02 6.07
N PRO A 46 36.44 5.19 7.10
CA PRO A 46 35.11 5.09 7.72
C PRO A 46 34.48 6.43 8.10
N ALA A 47 35.26 7.41 8.57
CA ALA A 47 34.72 8.71 8.97
C ALA A 47 34.19 9.50 7.76
N VAL A 48 34.91 9.46 6.63
CA VAL A 48 34.51 10.11 5.37
C VAL A 48 33.26 9.44 4.80
N LEU A 49 33.19 8.10 4.84
CA LEU A 49 32.04 7.36 4.36
C LEU A 49 30.79 7.62 5.20
N TYR A 50 30.93 7.68 6.53
CA TYR A 50 29.84 8.03 7.42
C TYR A 50 29.32 9.45 7.16
N GLY A 51 30.23 10.43 7.05
CA GLY A 51 29.88 11.81 6.69
C GLY A 51 29.18 11.91 5.33
N THR A 52 29.60 11.09 4.35
CA THR A 52 28.97 11.01 3.04
C THR A 52 27.54 10.50 3.12
N VAL A 53 27.29 9.44 3.89
CA VAL A 53 25.92 8.92 4.07
C VAL A 53 25.02 9.99 4.70
N LEU A 54 25.49 10.71 5.72
CA LEU A 54 24.72 11.80 6.34
C LEU A 54 24.42 12.93 5.34
N ALA A 55 25.43 13.35 4.56
CA ALA A 55 25.27 14.36 3.53
C ALA A 55 24.26 13.91 2.46
N THR A 56 24.37 12.67 1.98
CA THR A 56 23.47 12.10 0.98
C THR A 56 22.03 12.03 1.49
N VAL A 57 21.81 11.63 2.75
CA VAL A 57 20.46 11.60 3.33
C VAL A 57 19.86 12.99 3.40
N THR A 58 20.64 13.97 3.86
CA THR A 58 20.21 15.37 4.00
C THR A 58 19.88 15.98 2.64
N VAL A 59 20.80 15.88 1.69
CA VAL A 59 20.63 16.41 0.33
C VAL A 59 19.52 15.69 -0.42
N GLY A 60 19.49 14.35 -0.36
CA GLY A 60 18.47 13.54 -1.02
C GLY A 60 17.07 13.85 -0.50
N THR A 61 16.93 14.04 0.82
CA THR A 61 15.66 14.40 1.45
C THR A 61 15.22 15.80 1.05
N GLY A 62 16.13 16.78 1.08
CA GLY A 62 15.86 18.14 0.63
C GLY A 62 15.46 18.22 -0.85
N LEU A 63 16.16 17.49 -1.72
CA LEU A 63 15.86 17.44 -3.16
C LEU A 63 14.51 16.78 -3.45
N GLY A 64 14.20 15.67 -2.80
CA GLY A 64 12.90 15.03 -2.98
C GLY A 64 11.76 15.89 -2.44
N TRP A 65 11.96 16.57 -1.30
CA TRP A 65 11.00 17.55 -0.80
C TRP A 65 10.76 18.67 -1.81
N TRP A 66 11.84 19.31 -2.27
CA TRP A 66 11.77 20.39 -3.25
C TRP A 66 11.06 19.95 -4.54
N ALA A 67 11.36 18.74 -5.04
CA ALA A 67 10.71 18.18 -6.21
C ALA A 67 9.19 18.02 -6.00
N THR A 68 8.74 17.55 -4.84
CA THR A 68 7.30 17.42 -4.57
C THR A 68 6.58 18.77 -4.54
N VAL A 69 7.22 19.82 -4.01
CA VAL A 69 6.68 21.19 -4.02
C VAL A 69 6.65 21.74 -5.45
N ARG A 70 7.74 21.55 -6.21
CA ARG A 70 7.88 22.08 -7.57
C ARG A 70 6.93 21.42 -8.57
N PHE A 71 6.64 20.13 -8.39
CA PHE A 71 5.81 19.32 -9.27
C PHE A 71 4.48 18.91 -8.62
N GLY A 72 3.85 19.79 -7.83
CA GLY A 72 2.69 19.49 -6.97
C GLY A 72 1.50 18.72 -7.57
N SER A 73 1.38 18.61 -8.89
CA SER A 73 0.36 17.77 -9.57
C SER A 73 0.78 16.30 -9.78
N PHE A 74 2.06 15.97 -9.61
CA PHE A 74 2.61 14.62 -9.81
C PHE A 74 1.98 13.53 -8.92
N PRO A 75 1.70 13.77 -7.62
CA PRO A 75 1.11 12.75 -6.75
C PRO A 75 -0.29 12.32 -7.22
N TYR A 76 -1.09 13.24 -7.75
CA TYR A 76 -2.44 12.95 -8.24
C TYR A 76 -2.41 12.10 -9.51
N ARG A 77 -1.54 12.45 -10.48
CA ARG A 77 -1.38 11.68 -11.72
C ARG A 77 -0.81 10.28 -11.46
N LEU A 78 0.10 10.17 -10.50
CA LEU A 78 0.65 8.89 -10.07
C LEU A 78 -0.45 8.01 -9.45
N GLY A 79 -1.29 8.58 -8.57
CA GLY A 79 -2.39 7.87 -7.90
C GLY A 79 -3.47 7.32 -8.85
N ALA A 80 -3.72 8.00 -9.97
CA ALA A 80 -4.70 7.62 -10.99
C ALA A 80 -4.29 6.38 -11.80
N THR A 81 -3.00 6.03 -11.86
CA THR A 81 -2.47 4.99 -12.75
C THR A 81 -1.86 3.81 -11.99
N ARG A 82 -1.64 2.68 -12.70
CA ARG A 82 -0.89 1.54 -12.15
C ARG A 82 0.58 1.88 -11.87
N ALA A 83 1.09 2.99 -12.42
CA ALA A 83 2.46 3.45 -12.24
C ALA A 83 2.78 3.85 -10.78
N ARG A 84 1.78 4.00 -9.90
CA ARG A 84 2.00 4.23 -8.46
C ARG A 84 2.88 3.21 -7.76
N TRP A 85 2.99 1.99 -8.29
CA TRP A 85 3.82 0.94 -7.73
C TRP A 85 5.26 0.95 -8.27
N VAL A 86 5.54 1.76 -9.30
CA VAL A 86 6.87 1.87 -9.92
C VAL A 86 7.93 2.23 -8.88
N PRO A 87 7.75 3.20 -7.97
CA PRO A 87 8.77 3.51 -6.96
C PRO A 87 9.11 2.31 -6.06
N GLY A 88 8.09 1.54 -5.64
CA GLY A 88 8.27 0.32 -4.87
C GLY A 88 9.02 -0.76 -5.66
N LEU A 89 8.67 -0.96 -6.93
CA LEU A 89 9.34 -1.93 -7.81
C LEU A 89 10.79 -1.53 -8.13
N VAL A 90 11.07 -0.24 -8.27
CA VAL A 90 12.44 0.28 -8.42
C VAL A 90 13.26 -0.03 -7.16
N GLY A 91 12.71 0.22 -5.97
CA GLY A 91 13.37 -0.16 -4.71
C GLY A 91 13.63 -1.65 -4.61
N LEU A 92 12.68 -2.50 -5.02
CA LEU A 92 12.83 -3.95 -5.05
C LEU A 92 13.95 -4.38 -6.02
N GLY A 93 13.94 -3.86 -7.25
CA GLY A 93 14.98 -4.14 -8.24
C GLY A 93 16.36 -3.69 -7.75
N TYR A 94 16.42 -2.56 -7.08
CA TYR A 94 17.64 -2.03 -6.48
C TYR A 94 18.16 -2.91 -5.33
N ALA A 95 17.27 -3.38 -4.45
CA ALA A 95 17.63 -4.32 -3.38
C ALA A 95 18.19 -5.63 -3.95
N PHE A 96 17.56 -6.15 -5.00
CA PHE A 96 17.99 -7.36 -5.68
C PHE A 96 19.34 -7.18 -6.39
N ALA A 97 19.55 -6.04 -7.05
CA ALA A 97 20.85 -5.70 -7.62
C ALA A 97 21.94 -5.62 -6.54
N GLY A 98 21.63 -5.04 -5.37
CA GLY A 98 22.51 -5.03 -4.21
C GLY A 98 22.90 -6.45 -3.75
N LEU A 99 21.91 -7.35 -3.63
CA LEU A 99 22.13 -8.76 -3.30
C LEU A 99 23.03 -9.45 -4.33
N LEU A 100 22.74 -9.33 -5.63
CA LEU A 100 23.57 -9.93 -6.68
C LEU A 100 25.00 -9.36 -6.72
N SER A 101 25.18 -8.12 -6.24
CA SER A 101 26.49 -7.47 -6.21
C SER A 101 27.37 -7.87 -5.03
N LEU A 102 26.86 -8.62 -4.04
CA LEU A 102 27.60 -9.03 -2.83
C LEU A 102 28.98 -9.61 -3.12
N GLY A 103 29.10 -10.43 -4.17
CA GLY A 103 30.34 -11.12 -4.52
C GLY A 103 31.47 -10.20 -4.98
N TRP A 104 31.18 -9.00 -5.49
CA TRP A 104 32.18 -8.08 -6.04
C TRP A 104 32.17 -6.67 -5.42
N ALA A 105 31.02 -6.22 -4.89
CA ALA A 105 30.86 -4.93 -4.24
C ALA A 105 31.01 -5.00 -2.71
N GLY A 106 31.04 -6.20 -2.12
CA GLY A 106 31.23 -6.42 -0.69
C GLY A 106 30.23 -5.62 0.17
N VAL A 107 30.74 -4.81 1.10
CA VAL A 107 29.92 -3.99 2.01
C VAL A 107 28.99 -3.01 1.30
N PHE A 108 29.35 -2.53 0.11
CA PHE A 108 28.50 -1.63 -0.67
C PHE A 108 27.30 -2.36 -1.29
N GLY A 109 27.44 -3.65 -1.57
CA GLY A 109 26.33 -4.51 -1.99
C GLY A 109 25.31 -4.72 -0.87
N VAL A 110 25.79 -4.91 0.37
CA VAL A 110 24.95 -4.95 1.57
C VAL A 110 24.21 -3.62 1.75
N LEU A 111 24.93 -2.50 1.63
CA LEU A 111 24.35 -1.17 1.74
C LEU A 111 23.26 -0.92 0.68
N ALA A 112 23.51 -1.31 -0.59
CA ALA A 112 22.54 -1.24 -1.68
C ALA A 112 21.31 -2.12 -1.42
N MET A 113 21.51 -3.33 -0.88
CA MET A 113 20.42 -4.25 -0.54
C MET A 113 19.47 -3.62 0.50
N PHE A 114 20.00 -3.17 1.64
CA PHE A 114 19.19 -2.60 2.72
C PHE A 114 18.56 -1.26 2.34
N SER A 115 19.30 -0.39 1.67
CA SER A 115 18.74 0.87 1.18
C SER A 115 17.65 0.64 0.13
N GLY A 116 17.80 -0.36 -0.74
CA GLY A 116 16.76 -0.81 -1.66
C GLY A 116 15.51 -1.32 -0.97
N MET A 117 15.65 -2.12 0.08
CA MET A 117 14.51 -2.59 0.88
C MET A 117 13.76 -1.41 1.52
N GLY A 118 14.50 -0.44 2.07
CA GLY A 118 13.90 0.79 2.59
C GLY A 118 13.19 1.60 1.49
N ALA A 119 13.82 1.76 0.32
CA ALA A 119 13.24 2.46 -0.82
C ALA A 119 11.99 1.72 -1.34
N MET A 120 11.98 0.39 -1.35
CA MET A 120 10.80 -0.41 -1.69
C MET A 120 9.64 -0.11 -0.74
N ALA A 121 9.90 -0.09 0.56
CA ALA A 121 8.89 0.21 1.57
C ALA A 121 8.33 1.63 1.39
N LEU A 122 9.20 2.65 1.33
CA LEU A 122 8.78 4.05 1.17
C LEU A 122 8.11 4.31 -0.19
N GLY A 123 8.58 3.67 -1.26
CA GLY A 123 7.96 3.75 -2.58
C GLY A 123 6.56 3.14 -2.60
N SER A 124 6.36 2.04 -1.88
CA SER A 124 5.04 1.41 -1.72
C SER A 124 4.09 2.29 -0.92
N VAL A 125 4.55 2.86 0.21
CA VAL A 125 3.79 3.83 1.01
C VAL A 125 3.40 5.04 0.18
N SER A 126 4.34 5.59 -0.61
CA SER A 126 4.10 6.71 -1.52
C SER A 126 2.98 6.39 -2.52
N GLY A 127 2.99 5.18 -3.09
CA GLY A 127 1.94 4.73 -4.00
C GLY A 127 0.57 4.62 -3.33
N VAL A 128 0.51 4.16 -2.07
CA VAL A 128 -0.73 4.12 -1.28
C VAL A 128 -1.22 5.53 -0.98
N MET A 129 -0.36 6.43 -0.50
CA MET A 129 -0.70 7.82 -0.21
C MET A 129 -1.20 8.56 -1.47
N ALA A 130 -0.51 8.41 -2.59
CA ALA A 130 -0.90 9.00 -3.86
C ALA A 130 -2.29 8.54 -4.31
N ARG A 131 -2.59 7.25 -4.14
CA ARG A 131 -3.91 6.70 -4.44
C ARG A 131 -4.99 7.24 -3.52
N THR A 132 -4.73 7.27 -2.22
CA THR A 132 -5.70 7.77 -1.23
C THR A 132 -6.07 9.21 -1.56
N ARG A 133 -5.09 10.06 -1.89
CA ARG A 133 -5.32 11.46 -2.31
C ARG A 133 -6.13 11.59 -3.60
N TYR A 134 -5.85 10.75 -4.58
CA TYR A 134 -6.63 10.75 -5.82
C TYR A 134 -8.10 10.41 -5.52
N ILE A 135 -8.35 9.43 -4.65
CA ILE A 135 -9.71 9.04 -4.26
C ILE A 135 -10.38 10.13 -3.41
N ASP A 136 -9.66 10.74 -2.46
CA ASP A 136 -10.18 11.85 -1.67
C ASP A 136 -10.57 13.04 -2.55
N ALA A 137 -9.78 13.34 -3.58
CA ALA A 137 -10.11 14.40 -4.53
C ALA A 137 -11.33 14.03 -5.40
N LEU A 138 -11.46 12.77 -5.82
CA LEU A 138 -12.59 12.31 -6.62
C LEU A 138 -13.91 12.26 -5.82
N LEU A 139 -13.83 11.95 -4.53
CA LEU A 139 -14.98 11.85 -3.63
C LEU A 139 -15.31 13.15 -2.91
N ALA A 140 -14.50 14.21 -3.06
CA ALA A 140 -14.71 15.48 -2.36
C ALA A 140 -16.08 16.12 -2.66
N ASP A 141 -16.56 15.94 -3.89
CA ASP A 141 -17.84 16.49 -4.36
C ASP A 141 -18.95 15.43 -4.45
N SER A 142 -18.68 14.19 -4.03
CA SER A 142 -19.63 13.07 -4.14
C SER A 142 -20.50 12.94 -2.89
N GLU A 143 -21.80 12.79 -3.11
CA GLU A 143 -22.76 12.54 -2.04
C GLU A 143 -22.68 11.09 -1.55
N ARG A 144 -22.49 10.92 -0.24
CA ARG A 144 -22.51 9.60 0.41
C ARG A 144 -23.93 9.23 0.80
N HIS A 145 -24.54 8.32 0.05
CA HIS A 145 -25.93 7.94 0.25
C HIS A 145 -26.15 7.01 1.44
N CYS A 146 -25.19 6.13 1.74
CA CYS A 146 -25.26 5.21 2.86
C CYS A 146 -23.85 4.84 3.33
N VAL A 147 -23.62 4.82 4.65
CA VAL A 147 -22.36 4.37 5.27
C VAL A 147 -22.68 3.20 6.19
N PHE A 148 -21.98 2.08 6.00
CA PHE A 148 -22.19 0.87 6.79
C PHE A 148 -20.87 0.16 7.05
N THR A 149 -20.77 -0.56 8.17
CA THR A 149 -19.62 -1.43 8.46
C THR A 149 -20.02 -2.86 8.17
N ALA A 150 -19.20 -3.60 7.44
CA ALA A 150 -19.48 -5.01 7.18
C ALA A 150 -18.18 -5.83 7.15
N GLY A 151 -18.19 -6.98 7.83
CA GLY A 151 -17.18 -8.02 7.70
C GLY A 151 -17.60 -9.12 6.73
N TRP A 152 -16.72 -10.11 6.59
CA TRP A 152 -17.05 -11.34 5.87
C TRP A 152 -17.95 -12.25 6.72
N PRO A 153 -18.86 -13.02 6.10
CA PRO A 153 -19.63 -14.04 6.80
C PRO A 153 -18.71 -15.01 7.55
N SER A 154 -19.10 -15.41 8.76
CA SER A 154 -18.28 -16.25 9.67
C SER A 154 -17.81 -17.56 9.00
N ALA A 155 -18.69 -18.21 8.23
CA ALA A 155 -18.36 -19.42 7.47
C ALA A 155 -17.28 -19.16 6.40
N ALA A 156 -17.35 -18.04 5.68
CA ALA A 156 -16.37 -17.66 4.68
C ALA A 156 -15.03 -17.27 5.33
N ARG A 157 -15.07 -16.55 6.46
CA ARG A 157 -13.89 -16.21 7.26
C ARG A 157 -13.19 -17.46 7.82
N ASN A 158 -13.94 -18.45 8.29
CA ASN A 158 -13.38 -19.71 8.78
C ASN A 158 -12.74 -20.54 7.66
N ARG A 159 -13.35 -20.57 6.45
CA ARG A 159 -12.72 -21.19 5.27
C ARG A 159 -11.42 -20.46 4.90
N LEU A 160 -11.39 -19.14 4.97
CA LEU A 160 -10.19 -18.36 4.71
C LEU A 160 -9.09 -18.66 5.73
N LEU A 161 -9.43 -18.75 7.02
CA LEU A 161 -8.51 -19.15 8.07
C LEU A 161 -7.92 -20.54 7.82
N ALA A 162 -8.76 -21.51 7.43
CA ALA A 162 -8.30 -22.86 7.08
C ALA A 162 -7.33 -22.87 5.89
N LEU A 163 -7.48 -21.93 4.95
CA LEU A 163 -6.57 -21.76 3.81
C LEU A 163 -5.26 -21.03 4.18
N VAL A 164 -5.31 -20.07 5.10
CA VAL A 164 -4.16 -19.24 5.48
C VAL A 164 -3.28 -19.93 6.53
N LEU A 165 -3.87 -20.73 7.42
CA LEU A 165 -3.15 -21.40 8.52
C LEU A 165 -1.99 -22.29 8.03
N PRO A 166 -2.11 -23.11 6.97
CA PRO A 166 -0.99 -23.86 6.41
C PRO A 166 0.14 -22.95 5.90
N LEU A 167 -0.20 -21.82 5.28
CA LEU A 167 0.79 -20.84 4.78
C LEU A 167 1.64 -20.31 5.94
N TRP A 168 1.00 -19.98 7.06
CA TRP A 168 1.69 -19.52 8.26
C TRP A 168 2.51 -20.63 8.93
N ALA A 169 2.02 -21.86 8.97
CA ALA A 169 2.76 -23.00 9.49
C ALA A 169 4.05 -23.25 8.69
N VAL A 170 3.97 -23.21 7.35
CA VAL A 170 5.14 -23.35 6.47
C VAL A 170 6.12 -22.20 6.67
N SER A 171 5.61 -20.97 6.82
CA SER A 171 6.46 -19.82 7.12
C SER A 171 7.17 -19.93 8.48
N ALA A 172 6.48 -20.42 9.51
CA ALA A 172 7.07 -20.64 10.83
C ALA A 172 8.16 -21.73 10.79
N ALA A 173 7.93 -22.81 10.03
CA ALA A 173 8.93 -23.85 9.82
C ALA A 173 10.18 -23.31 9.08
N GLY A 174 9.99 -22.49 8.04
CA GLY A 174 11.09 -21.83 7.33
C GLY A 174 11.83 -20.76 8.14
N PHE A 175 11.20 -20.21 9.18
CA PHE A 175 11.89 -19.39 10.17
C PHE A 175 12.73 -20.24 11.12
N ALA A 176 12.14 -21.31 11.68
CA ALA A 176 12.82 -22.23 12.60
C ALA A 176 14.03 -22.93 11.94
N SER A 177 13.98 -23.20 10.64
CA SER A 177 15.07 -23.88 9.92
C SER A 177 16.39 -23.12 9.96
N VAL A 178 16.36 -21.78 10.09
CA VAL A 178 17.57 -20.95 10.24
C VAL A 178 18.39 -21.35 11.47
N PHE A 179 17.71 -21.73 12.56
CA PHE A 179 18.33 -22.01 13.84
C PHE A 179 18.66 -23.50 14.03
N VAL A 180 17.81 -24.39 13.49
CA VAL A 180 17.89 -25.84 13.75
C VAL A 180 18.61 -26.60 12.64
N ALA A 181 18.58 -26.12 11.40
CA ALA A 181 19.16 -26.81 10.25
C ALA A 181 19.71 -25.82 9.19
N PRO A 182 20.89 -25.21 9.44
CA PRO A 182 21.46 -24.18 8.57
C PRO A 182 21.69 -24.61 7.12
N GLY A 183 21.84 -25.91 6.86
CA GLY A 183 21.95 -26.47 5.51
C GLY A 183 20.67 -26.37 4.68
N LEU A 184 19.52 -26.11 5.32
CA LEU A 184 18.21 -25.89 4.69
C LEU A 184 17.95 -24.42 4.40
N TRP A 185 18.97 -23.65 4.01
CA TRP A 185 18.83 -22.24 3.69
C TRP A 185 17.74 -21.92 2.64
N PRO A 186 17.38 -22.78 1.65
CA PRO A 186 16.28 -22.47 0.73
C PRO A 186 14.91 -22.38 1.42
N LEU A 187 14.73 -23.02 2.59
CA LEU A 187 13.49 -22.90 3.37
C LEU A 187 13.29 -21.51 3.97
N THR A 188 14.33 -20.66 4.01
CA THR A 188 14.18 -19.26 4.44
C THR A 188 13.27 -18.45 3.51
N PHE A 189 13.16 -18.82 2.23
CA PHE A 189 12.21 -18.18 1.31
C PHE A 189 10.74 -18.40 1.72
N ALA A 190 10.44 -19.44 2.49
CA ALA A 190 9.10 -19.67 3.02
C ALA A 190 8.62 -18.54 3.95
N GLN A 191 9.53 -17.72 4.48
CA GLN A 191 9.19 -16.55 5.31
C GLN A 191 8.33 -15.51 4.57
N ILE A 192 8.38 -15.48 3.24
CA ILE A 192 7.53 -14.62 2.41
C ILE A 192 6.04 -15.01 2.51
N LEU A 193 5.74 -16.27 2.87
CA LEU A 193 4.36 -16.73 2.99
C LEU A 193 3.62 -16.10 4.17
N PHE A 194 4.33 -15.66 5.22
CA PHE A 194 3.71 -14.99 6.36
C PHE A 194 3.01 -13.68 5.98
N PRO A 195 3.70 -12.66 5.40
CA PRO A 195 3.03 -11.42 5.01
C PRO A 195 1.96 -11.63 3.93
N VAL A 196 2.12 -12.63 3.05
CA VAL A 196 1.07 -13.01 2.09
C VAL A 196 -0.18 -13.50 2.81
N GLY A 197 -0.04 -14.41 3.79
CA GLY A 197 -1.15 -14.91 4.58
C GLY A 197 -1.83 -13.80 5.40
N VAL A 198 -1.05 -12.90 6.01
CA VAL A 198 -1.58 -11.71 6.70
C VAL A 198 -2.36 -10.83 5.73
N GLY A 199 -1.82 -10.53 4.56
CA GLY A 199 -2.49 -9.70 3.55
C GLY A 199 -3.79 -10.30 3.04
N ILE A 200 -3.89 -11.63 2.94
CA ILE A 200 -5.12 -12.33 2.61
C ILE A 200 -6.12 -12.24 3.78
N PHE A 201 -5.69 -12.58 4.99
CA PHE A 201 -6.56 -12.60 6.17
C PHE A 201 -7.13 -11.22 6.52
N MET A 202 -6.31 -10.16 6.40
CA MET A 202 -6.73 -8.77 6.62
C MET A 202 -7.87 -8.34 5.70
N GLN A 203 -8.13 -9.02 4.58
CA GLN A 203 -9.28 -8.75 3.71
C GLN A 203 -10.62 -9.16 4.33
N SER A 204 -10.60 -10.04 5.34
CA SER A 204 -11.81 -10.51 6.04
C SER A 204 -12.25 -9.63 7.20
N GLU A 205 -11.41 -8.68 7.62
CA GLU A 205 -11.74 -7.79 8.73
C GLU A 205 -12.94 -6.88 8.39
N PRO A 206 -13.80 -6.56 9.37
CA PRO A 206 -14.85 -5.58 9.21
C PRO A 206 -14.29 -4.25 8.74
N ARG A 207 -14.91 -3.68 7.70
CA ARG A 207 -14.51 -2.40 7.13
C ARG A 207 -15.72 -1.52 6.94
N GLU A 208 -15.50 -0.22 7.04
CA GLU A 208 -16.49 0.79 6.71
C GLU A 208 -16.56 0.92 5.19
N TYR A 209 -17.77 0.83 4.67
CA TYR A 209 -18.13 1.02 3.27
C TYR A 209 -19.09 2.18 3.15
N ALA A 210 -18.95 2.97 2.09
CA ALA A 210 -19.92 3.98 1.72
C ALA A 210 -20.40 3.81 0.28
N VAL A 211 -21.72 3.84 0.08
CA VAL A 211 -22.34 3.86 -1.25
C VAL A 211 -22.32 5.30 -1.75
N THR A 212 -21.63 5.51 -2.87
CA THR A 212 -21.49 6.81 -3.54
C THR A 212 -21.99 6.69 -4.99
N ALA A 213 -22.27 7.82 -5.64
CA ALA A 213 -22.73 7.82 -7.02
C ALA A 213 -21.71 7.18 -8.00
N GLU A 214 -20.43 7.27 -7.69
CA GLU A 214 -19.31 6.84 -8.52
C GLU A 214 -18.91 5.37 -8.24
N GLY A 215 -19.27 4.84 -7.08
CA GLY A 215 -18.94 3.48 -6.69
C GLY A 215 -19.16 3.15 -5.22
N LEU A 216 -18.61 2.00 -4.83
CA LEU A 216 -18.49 1.62 -3.43
C LEU A 216 -17.14 2.12 -2.89
N GLU A 217 -17.16 3.07 -1.97
CA GLU A 217 -16.00 3.50 -1.18
C GLU A 217 -15.75 2.45 -0.09
N GLN A 218 -14.52 1.96 0.00
CA GLN A 218 -14.04 1.12 1.11
C GLN A 218 -12.97 1.90 1.87
N ARG A 219 -13.22 2.12 3.16
CA ARG A 219 -12.29 2.80 4.07
C ARG A 219 -11.37 1.77 4.72
N LEU A 220 -10.06 1.96 4.58
CA LEU A 220 -9.03 1.21 5.28
C LEU A 220 -8.38 2.13 6.33
N PRO A 221 -7.78 1.59 7.40
CA PRO A 221 -7.14 2.42 8.44
C PRO A 221 -6.12 3.43 7.90
N VAL A 222 -5.44 3.09 6.81
CA VAL A 222 -4.36 3.91 6.22
C VAL A 222 -4.63 4.28 4.76
N ALA A 223 -5.79 3.90 4.19
CA ALA A 223 -6.06 4.12 2.77
C ALA A 223 -7.55 4.21 2.46
N ARG A 224 -7.88 4.76 1.29
CA ARG A 224 -9.22 4.65 0.71
C ARG A 224 -9.17 3.89 -0.59
N ARG A 225 -10.24 3.16 -0.88
CA ARG A 225 -10.39 2.40 -2.11
C ARG A 225 -11.77 2.64 -2.69
N LEU A 226 -11.82 3.30 -3.84
CA LEU A 226 -13.03 3.37 -4.66
C LEU A 226 -13.12 2.13 -5.56
N LEU A 227 -14.29 1.49 -5.54
CA LEU A 227 -14.65 0.34 -6.36
C LEU A 227 -15.79 0.79 -7.28
N PRO A 228 -15.49 1.16 -8.54
CA PRO A 228 -16.49 1.74 -9.43
C PRO A 228 -17.57 0.73 -9.80
N TRP A 229 -18.79 1.21 -10.00
CA TRP A 229 -19.96 0.37 -10.34
C TRP A 229 -19.75 -0.48 -11.60
N THR A 230 -18.95 0.00 -12.56
CA THR A 230 -18.60 -0.74 -13.78
C THR A 230 -17.86 -2.06 -13.55
N GLN A 231 -17.32 -2.30 -12.35
CA GLN A 231 -16.69 -3.57 -11.98
C GLN A 231 -17.68 -4.60 -11.45
N TYR A 232 -18.93 -4.20 -11.21
CA TYR A 232 -19.97 -5.01 -10.62
C TYR A 232 -21.02 -5.36 -11.67
N THR A 233 -21.55 -6.58 -11.56
CA THR A 233 -22.55 -7.12 -12.50
C THR A 233 -23.95 -7.08 -11.89
N GLY A 234 -24.06 -7.23 -10.58
CA GLY A 234 -25.32 -7.27 -9.85
C GLY A 234 -25.10 -7.61 -8.37
N TYR A 235 -26.18 -7.79 -7.63
CA TYR A 235 -26.14 -8.24 -6.25
C TYR A 235 -27.18 -9.32 -5.97
N THR A 236 -26.86 -10.21 -5.03
CA THR A 236 -27.76 -11.27 -4.55
C THR A 236 -27.74 -11.26 -3.03
N ARG A 237 -28.93 -11.30 -2.42
CA ARG A 237 -29.10 -11.45 -0.98
C ARG A 237 -29.31 -12.92 -0.63
N THR A 238 -28.41 -13.48 0.16
CA THR A 238 -28.57 -14.80 0.79
C THR A 238 -29.10 -14.65 2.21
N ALA A 239 -29.42 -15.76 2.88
CA ALA A 239 -29.91 -15.75 4.26
C ALA A 239 -28.89 -15.17 5.27
N ASP A 240 -27.60 -15.22 4.94
CA ASP A 240 -26.48 -14.87 5.81
C ASP A 240 -25.62 -13.71 5.30
N ALA A 241 -25.73 -13.34 4.01
CA ALA A 241 -24.87 -12.37 3.38
C ALA A 241 -25.54 -11.58 2.26
N LEU A 242 -25.06 -10.36 2.06
CA LEU A 242 -25.28 -9.61 0.82
C LEU A 242 -24.04 -9.78 -0.06
N VAL A 243 -24.21 -10.42 -1.21
CA VAL A 243 -23.13 -10.72 -2.16
C VAL A 243 -23.25 -9.78 -3.35
N VAL A 244 -22.22 -8.97 -3.58
CA VAL A 244 -22.14 -8.08 -4.73
C VAL A 244 -21.17 -8.67 -5.73
N HIS A 245 -21.71 -9.08 -6.87
CA HIS A 245 -21.02 -9.85 -7.91
C HIS A 245 -20.11 -8.97 -8.74
N ARG A 246 -18.87 -9.43 -8.95
CA ARG A 246 -17.88 -8.72 -9.78
C ARG A 246 -17.62 -9.45 -11.08
N SER A 247 -17.40 -8.68 -12.15
CA SER A 247 -17.22 -9.22 -13.50
C SER A 247 -15.88 -9.93 -13.72
N ARG A 248 -14.84 -9.58 -12.96
CA ARG A 248 -13.46 -10.03 -13.24
C ARG A 248 -12.66 -10.47 -12.01
N TRP A 249 -13.26 -10.44 -10.83
CA TRP A 249 -12.59 -10.68 -9.54
C TRP A 249 -13.54 -11.34 -8.54
N PHE A 250 -13.01 -11.75 -7.39
CA PHE A 250 -13.82 -12.27 -6.28
C PHE A 250 -14.95 -11.32 -5.87
N ASP A 251 -16.12 -11.90 -5.68
CA ASP A 251 -17.32 -11.20 -5.22
C ASP A 251 -17.09 -10.55 -3.85
N SER A 252 -17.72 -9.38 -3.65
CA SER A 252 -17.71 -8.71 -2.36
C SER A 252 -18.82 -9.29 -1.51
N ARG A 253 -18.49 -9.83 -0.33
CA ARG A 253 -19.46 -10.44 0.57
C ARG A 253 -19.56 -9.61 1.85
N PHE A 254 -20.77 -9.23 2.21
CA PHE A 254 -21.08 -8.48 3.42
C PHE A 254 -21.96 -9.33 4.32
N ALA A 255 -21.52 -9.60 5.55
CA ALA A 255 -22.33 -10.35 6.50
C ALA A 255 -23.55 -9.53 6.93
N LEU A 256 -24.75 -10.12 6.85
CA LEU A 256 -25.99 -9.46 7.30
C LEU A 256 -25.97 -9.16 8.81
N ALA A 257 -25.29 -9.98 9.59
CA ALA A 257 -25.17 -9.81 11.04
C ALA A 257 -24.37 -8.56 11.45
N ASP A 258 -23.48 -8.06 10.59
CA ASP A 258 -22.66 -6.88 10.87
C ASP A 258 -23.33 -5.57 10.41
N LEU A 259 -24.40 -5.68 9.61
CA LEU A 259 -25.14 -4.56 9.04
C LEU A 259 -26.17 -4.03 10.05
N ALA A 260 -26.06 -2.74 10.40
CA ALA A 260 -27.02 -2.10 11.30
C ALA A 260 -28.44 -2.00 10.69
N ASP A 261 -28.52 -1.79 9.38
CA ASP A 261 -29.77 -1.78 8.61
C ASP A 261 -29.52 -2.45 7.25
N PRO A 262 -29.76 -3.77 7.14
CA PRO A 262 -29.54 -4.51 5.91
C PRO A 262 -30.42 -4.03 4.75
N ASP A 263 -31.63 -3.55 5.04
CA ASP A 263 -32.62 -3.21 4.03
C ASP A 263 -32.34 -1.82 3.44
N ALA A 264 -31.86 -0.87 4.25
CA ALA A 264 -31.35 0.41 3.75
C ALA A 264 -30.12 0.24 2.84
N VAL A 265 -29.23 -0.71 3.18
CA VAL A 265 -28.04 -0.99 2.36
C VAL A 265 -28.43 -1.65 1.04
N GLU A 266 -29.38 -2.58 1.05
CA GLU A 266 -29.94 -3.17 -0.17
C GLU A 266 -30.61 -2.11 -1.05
N ALA A 267 -31.45 -1.24 -0.47
CA ALA A 267 -32.11 -0.16 -1.21
C ALA A 267 -31.10 0.82 -1.82
N ALA A 268 -29.99 1.12 -1.13
CA ALA A 268 -28.93 1.95 -1.65
C ALA A 268 -28.18 1.28 -2.81
N LEU A 269 -27.93 -0.04 -2.73
CA LEU A 269 -27.28 -0.80 -3.80
C LEU A 269 -28.20 -0.98 -5.01
N ALA A 270 -29.49 -1.19 -4.81
CA ALA A 270 -30.49 -1.33 -5.86
C ALA A 270 -30.61 -0.08 -6.75
N ARG A 271 -30.18 1.10 -6.27
CA ARG A 271 -30.11 2.31 -7.09
C ARG A 271 -29.05 2.24 -8.20
N TYR A 272 -28.00 1.44 -8.01
CA TYR A 272 -26.84 1.39 -8.91
C TYR A 272 -26.60 0.04 -9.55
N LEU A 273 -27.12 -1.05 -8.97
CA LEU A 273 -26.92 -2.41 -9.43
C LEU A 273 -28.24 -3.18 -9.53
N PRO A 274 -28.40 -4.04 -10.55
CA PRO A 274 -29.56 -4.90 -10.65
C PRO A 274 -29.50 -6.05 -9.63
N ALA A 275 -30.66 -6.43 -9.10
CA ALA A 275 -30.82 -7.66 -8.33
C ALA A 275 -30.68 -8.87 -9.26
N THR A 276 -29.92 -9.89 -8.84
CA THR A 276 -29.70 -11.15 -9.57
C THR A 276 -30.16 -12.34 -8.75
#